data_AF-A0A7C3FAR5-F1
#
_entry.id   AF-A0A7C3FAR5-F1
#
_cell.length_a   1.000
_cell.length_b   1.000
_cell.length_c   1.000
_cell.angle_alpha   90.00
_cell.angle_beta   90.00
_cell.angle_gamma   90.00
#
_symmetry.space_group_name_H-M   'P 1'
#
loop_
_entity.id
_entity.type
_entity.pdbx_description
1 polymer ?
#
loop_
_entity_poly.entity_id
_entity_poly.type
_entity_poly.pdbx_seq_one_letter_code
_entity_poly.pdbx_strand_id
1 'polypeptide(L)'
;MSKYFPKIDPKTGRFLPIPNGEKPPKMKEMEKVLGLIFEDDYNEKYLKGNLGQKRFANRWGVTKNQIFANKMRGGRRSWVQMLDLEKKSKIKVEQETSHAKGCEICGEKDISLDRAHWKENVKGGSSRAFNILNLCPNCHRKLDRKDREITEKGRRVLLFREVKKIFENKITEETPQELLSICEHIISNRKFE
;
A
#
# COMPACT_ATOMS: atom_id res chain seq x y z
N MET A 1 15.67 -10.61 34.63
CA MET A 1 14.61 -9.88 33.87
C MET A 1 13.62 -9.31 34.87
N SER A 2 13.44 -7.99 34.94
CA SER A 2 12.40 -7.42 35.83
C SER A 2 11.02 -7.78 35.28
N LYS A 3 10.23 -8.54 36.04
CA LYS A 3 8.84 -8.85 35.67
C LYS A 3 8.04 -7.55 35.73
N TYR A 4 7.59 -7.06 34.58
CA TYR A 4 6.66 -5.94 34.52
C TYR A 4 5.27 -6.42 34.98
N PHE A 5 4.75 -5.81 36.04
CA PHE A 5 3.39 -6.06 36.50
C PHE A 5 2.49 -4.93 36.00
N PRO A 6 1.62 -5.18 35.01
CA PRO A 6 0.69 -4.17 34.53
C PRO A 6 -0.26 -3.76 35.66
N LYS A 7 -0.47 -2.45 35.83
CA LYS A 7 -1.42 -1.93 36.81
C LYS A 7 -2.83 -2.32 36.37
N ILE A 8 -3.66 -2.77 37.32
CA ILE A 8 -5.04 -3.17 37.08
C ILE A 8 -5.95 -2.08 37.65
N ASP A 9 -7.00 -1.72 36.93
CA ASP A 9 -8.07 -0.86 37.42
C ASP A 9 -8.89 -1.64 38.47
N PRO A 10 -8.91 -1.20 39.74
CA PRO A 10 -9.61 -1.91 40.82
C PRO A 10 -11.13 -2.00 40.62
N LYS A 11 -11.73 -1.12 39.80
CA LYS A 11 -13.17 -1.14 39.52
C LYS A 11 -13.56 -2.07 38.38
N THR A 12 -12.71 -2.17 37.34
CA THR A 12 -13.05 -2.90 36.11
C THR A 12 -12.27 -4.19 35.92
N GLY A 13 -11.22 -4.43 36.72
CA GLY A 13 -10.31 -5.57 36.58
C GLY A 13 -9.46 -5.52 35.30
N ARG A 14 -9.54 -4.43 34.54
CA ARG A 14 -8.82 -4.28 33.26
C ARG A 14 -7.43 -3.70 33.49
N PHE A 15 -6.48 -4.05 32.63
CA PHE A 15 -5.18 -3.41 32.65
C PHE A 15 -5.29 -1.93 32.30
N LEU A 16 -4.71 -1.09 33.16
CA LEU A 16 -4.60 0.33 32.90
C LEU A 16 -3.65 0.57 31.71
N PRO A 17 -4.01 1.51 30.82
CA PRO A 17 -3.12 1.89 29.73
C PRO A 17 -1.84 2.50 30.31
N ILE A 18 -0.72 2.24 29.64
CA ILE A 18 0.56 2.89 29.96
C ILE A 18 0.37 4.41 29.78
N PRO A 19 0.82 5.24 30.74
CA PRO A 19 0.76 6.70 30.64
C PRO A 19 1.39 7.26 29.36
N ASN A 20 0.99 8.48 28.99
CA ASN A 20 1.67 9.20 27.90
C ASN A 20 3.13 9.47 28.28
N GLY A 21 4.03 9.37 27.30
CA GLY A 21 5.48 9.54 27.48
C GLY A 21 6.20 8.32 28.06
N GLU A 22 5.48 7.30 28.55
CA GLU A 22 6.13 6.10 29.09
C GLU A 22 6.35 5.02 28.01
N LYS A 23 7.59 4.54 27.93
CA LYS A 23 7.98 3.47 27.01
C LYS A 23 7.40 2.11 27.44
N PRO A 24 6.74 1.37 26.51
CA PRO A 24 6.30 0.00 26.77
C PRO A 24 7.44 -0.94 27.13
N PRO A 25 7.19 -2.01 27.92
CA PRO A 25 8.22 -2.99 28.29
C PRO A 25 8.94 -3.58 27.08
N LYS A 26 8.19 -3.89 26.01
CA LYS A 26 8.76 -4.46 24.78
C LYS A 26 9.69 -3.48 24.05
N MET A 27 9.39 -2.19 24.11
CA MET A 27 10.26 -1.16 23.55
C MET A 27 11.58 -1.11 24.32
N LYS A 28 11.53 -1.03 25.66
CA LYS A 28 12.73 -1.04 26.51
C LYS A 28 13.60 -2.29 26.34
N GLU A 29 12.97 -3.44 26.11
CA GLU A 29 13.67 -4.69 25.79
C GLU A 29 14.41 -4.57 24.45
N MET A 30 13.74 -4.07 23.41
CA MET A 30 14.33 -3.92 22.08
C MET A 30 15.41 -2.83 22.03
N GLU A 31 15.30 -1.77 22.81
CA GLU A 31 16.36 -0.75 22.93
C GLU A 31 17.67 -1.38 23.45
N LYS A 32 17.57 -2.30 24.42
CA LYS A 32 18.73 -3.04 24.93
C LYS A 32 19.30 -4.02 23.91
N VAL A 33 18.42 -4.69 23.14
CA VAL A 33 18.84 -5.65 22.10
C VAL A 33 19.51 -4.96 20.92
N LEU A 34 18.97 -3.83 20.48
CA LEU A 34 19.45 -3.09 19.32
C LEU A 34 20.57 -2.11 19.67
N GLY A 35 20.74 -1.76 20.95
CA GLY A 35 21.68 -0.73 21.40
C GLY A 35 21.31 0.68 20.89
N LEU A 36 20.01 0.93 20.66
CA LEU A 36 19.49 2.16 20.07
C LEU A 36 18.29 2.66 20.86
N ILE A 37 18.09 3.98 20.85
CA ILE A 37 16.90 4.63 21.40
C ILE A 37 15.79 4.63 20.33
N PHE A 38 14.57 4.29 20.72
CA PHE A 38 13.45 4.17 19.77
C PHE A 38 13.18 5.45 19.01
N GLU A 39 13.15 6.58 19.70
CA GLU A 39 12.88 7.90 19.14
C GLU A 39 13.93 8.29 18.09
N ASP A 40 15.21 8.03 18.37
CA ASP A 40 16.31 8.34 17.46
C ASP A 40 16.26 7.46 16.20
N ASP A 41 16.09 6.14 16.36
CA ASP A 41 15.98 5.22 15.22
C ASP A 41 14.71 5.53 14.39
N TYR A 42 13.61 5.91 15.04
CA TYR A 42 12.40 6.36 14.35
C TYR A 42 12.65 7.60 13.50
N ASN A 43 13.29 8.61 14.06
CA ASN A 43 13.59 9.85 13.36
C ASN A 43 14.57 9.63 12.20
N GLU A 44 15.65 8.89 12.43
CA GLU A 44 16.69 8.67 11.42
C GLU A 44 16.25 7.71 10.33
N LYS A 45 15.70 6.55 10.69
CA LYS A 45 15.44 5.48 9.72
C LYS A 45 14.07 5.58 9.08
N TYR A 46 13.05 6.01 9.83
CA TYR A 46 11.68 6.08 9.34
C TYR A 46 11.28 7.47 8.83
N LEU A 47 11.46 8.54 9.62
CA LEU A 47 11.09 9.89 9.17
C LEU A 47 12.03 10.39 8.07
N LYS A 48 13.33 10.50 8.38
CA LYS A 48 14.37 11.00 7.46
C LYS A 48 14.85 9.95 6.47
N GLY A 49 14.77 8.67 6.86
CA GLY A 49 15.27 7.56 6.07
C GLY A 49 14.26 6.91 5.12
N ASN A 50 14.71 5.84 4.48
CA ASN A 50 13.97 5.07 3.48
C ASN A 50 13.31 3.79 4.04
N LEU A 51 13.30 3.56 5.36
CA LEU A 51 12.63 2.39 5.91
C LEU A 51 11.10 2.55 5.86
N GLY A 52 10.44 1.66 5.13
CA GLY A 52 8.99 1.53 5.17
C GLY A 52 8.47 0.97 6.50
N GLN A 53 7.22 1.29 6.85
CA GLN A 53 6.58 0.94 8.14
C GLN A 53 6.73 -0.54 8.52
N LYS A 54 6.55 -1.47 7.57
CA LYS A 54 6.67 -2.92 7.83
C LYS A 54 8.10 -3.32 8.21
N ARG A 55 9.10 -2.82 7.47
CA ARG A 55 10.52 -3.12 7.73
C ARG A 55 10.96 -2.53 9.08
N PHE A 56 10.53 -1.30 9.37
CA PHE A 56 10.81 -0.67 10.66
C PHE A 56 10.19 -1.48 11.82
N ALA A 57 8.92 -1.87 11.72
CA ALA A 57 8.27 -2.66 12.77
C ALA A 57 8.92 -4.04 12.97
N ASN A 58 9.32 -4.70 11.88
CA ASN A 58 10.04 -5.97 11.96
C ASN A 58 11.39 -5.83 12.66
N ARG A 59 12.14 -4.75 12.40
CA ARG A 59 13.40 -4.44 13.11
C ARG A 59 13.20 -4.31 14.61
N TRP A 60 12.07 -3.72 15.02
CA TRP A 60 11.65 -3.56 16.41
C TRP A 60 10.88 -4.77 16.97
N GLY A 61 10.82 -5.89 16.25
CA GLY A 61 10.22 -7.15 16.72
C GLY A 61 8.72 -7.06 17.03
N VAL A 62 8.00 -6.11 16.42
CA VAL A 62 6.57 -5.86 16.67
C VAL A 62 5.77 -5.72 15.39
N THR A 63 4.45 -5.79 15.51
CA THR A 63 3.58 -5.58 14.34
C THR A 63 3.53 -4.12 13.93
N LYS A 64 3.31 -3.87 12.63
CA LYS A 64 3.15 -2.52 12.08
C LYS A 64 2.14 -1.67 12.87
N ASN A 65 1.00 -2.24 13.23
CA ASN A 65 -0.07 -1.51 13.89
C ASN A 65 0.30 -1.10 15.33
N GLN A 66 1.17 -1.87 16.00
CA GLN A 66 1.63 -1.55 17.34
C GLN A 66 2.44 -0.24 17.36
N ILE A 67 3.18 0.06 16.29
CA ILE A 67 3.93 1.31 16.16
C ILE A 67 3.11 2.42 15.49
N PHE A 68 2.43 2.12 14.38
CA PHE A 68 1.93 3.14 13.44
C PHE A 68 0.41 3.28 13.39
N ALA A 69 -0.37 2.50 14.14
CA ALA A 69 -1.83 2.59 14.05
C ALA A 69 -2.35 3.96 14.48
N ASN A 70 -3.29 4.51 13.69
CA ASN A 70 -4.01 5.74 14.03
C ASN A 70 -5.15 5.49 15.02
N LYS A 71 -5.79 4.33 14.94
CA LYS A 71 -6.85 3.89 15.85
C LYS A 71 -6.63 2.42 16.14
N MET A 72 -6.51 2.07 17.43
CA MET A 72 -6.49 0.68 17.89
C MET A 72 -7.82 0.37 18.58
N ARG A 73 -8.21 -0.90 18.58
CA ARG A 73 -9.43 -1.35 19.29
C ARG A 73 -9.26 -1.18 20.80
N GLY A 74 -10.35 -0.81 21.47
CA GLY A 74 -10.43 -0.75 22.93
C GLY A 74 -9.60 0.37 23.58
N GLY A 75 -9.48 1.53 22.92
CA GLY A 75 -8.79 2.70 23.47
C GLY A 75 -7.26 2.55 23.57
N ARG A 76 -6.70 1.47 23.02
CA ARG A 76 -5.24 1.28 22.96
C ARG A 76 -4.61 2.37 22.09
N ARG A 77 -3.34 2.67 22.37
CA ARG A 77 -2.53 3.63 21.61
C ARG A 77 -1.36 2.90 20.95
N SER A 78 -0.96 3.39 19.79
CA SER A 78 0.29 2.94 19.16
C SER A 78 1.49 3.61 19.81
N TRP A 79 2.70 3.09 19.59
CA TRP A 79 3.92 3.64 20.20
C TRP A 79 4.16 5.10 19.80
N VAL A 80 3.90 5.44 18.55
CA VAL A 80 3.97 6.83 18.06
C VAL A 80 2.99 7.73 18.81
N GLN A 81 1.77 7.26 19.10
CA GLN A 81 0.80 8.03 19.89
C GLN A 81 1.15 8.11 21.37
N MET A 82 1.79 7.07 21.92
CA MET A 82 2.18 7.04 23.34
C MET A 82 3.34 7.99 23.62
N LEU A 83 4.31 8.07 22.70
CA LEU A 83 5.49 8.91 22.80
C LEU A 83 5.32 10.29 22.15
N ASP A 84 4.12 10.59 21.64
CA ASP A 84 3.80 11.83 20.93
C ASP A 84 4.79 12.17 19.80
N LEU A 85 5.18 11.16 19.03
CA LEU A 85 6.13 11.31 17.93
C LEU A 85 5.45 11.86 16.68
N GLU A 86 6.21 12.67 15.93
CA GLU A 86 5.78 13.19 14.64
C GLU A 86 5.42 12.06 13.69
N LYS A 87 4.30 12.20 13.01
CA LYS A 87 3.93 11.27 11.93
C LYS A 87 4.56 11.76 10.65
N LYS A 88 5.22 10.85 9.93
CA LYS A 88 5.64 11.10 8.54
C LYS A 88 4.45 11.67 7.79
N SER A 89 4.54 12.94 7.39
CA SER A 89 3.50 13.58 6.64
C SER A 89 3.26 12.68 5.44
N LYS A 90 2.01 12.24 5.27
CA LYS A 90 1.62 11.80 3.94
C LYS A 90 1.74 13.08 3.14
N ILE A 91 2.90 13.31 2.51
CA ILE A 91 2.91 13.97 1.23
C ILE A 91 1.90 13.11 0.47
N LYS A 92 0.66 13.62 0.42
CA LYS A 92 -0.25 13.25 -0.62
C LYS A 92 0.53 13.71 -1.83
N VAL A 93 1.40 12.85 -2.34
CA VAL A 93 1.46 12.70 -3.77
C VAL A 93 0.01 12.36 -4.03
N GLU A 94 -0.76 13.40 -4.38
CA GLU A 94 -1.91 13.23 -5.22
C GLU A 94 -1.33 12.50 -6.42
N GLN A 95 -1.19 11.18 -6.29
CA GLN A 95 -1.57 10.34 -7.39
C GLN A 95 -2.99 10.80 -7.60
N GLU A 96 -3.15 11.74 -8.53
CA GLU A 96 -4.29 11.78 -9.40
C GLU A 96 -4.47 10.32 -9.83
N THR A 97 -5.16 9.55 -9.00
CA THR A 97 -5.96 8.45 -9.48
C THR A 97 -6.92 9.18 -10.37
N SER A 98 -6.50 9.34 -11.63
CA SER A 98 -7.35 9.50 -12.78
C SER A 98 -8.30 8.31 -12.71
N HIS A 99 -9.29 8.42 -11.83
CA HIS A 99 -10.56 7.75 -11.99
C HIS A 99 -11.02 8.29 -13.33
N ALA A 100 -10.70 7.55 -14.38
CA ALA A 100 -11.16 7.86 -15.72
C ALA A 100 -12.66 8.07 -15.57
N LYS A 101 -13.12 9.31 -15.80
CA LYS A 101 -14.53 9.69 -15.67
C LYS A 101 -15.38 9.05 -16.78
N GLY A 102 -14.91 7.98 -17.39
CA GLY A 102 -15.49 7.34 -18.54
C GLY A 102 -14.75 6.08 -18.95
N CYS A 103 -15.31 5.38 -19.91
CA CYS A 103 -14.75 4.15 -20.46
C CYS A 103 -13.37 4.43 -21.06
N GLU A 104 -12.36 3.66 -20.67
CA GLU A 104 -10.99 3.85 -21.13
C GLU A 104 -10.78 3.47 -22.60
N ILE A 105 -11.78 2.84 -23.24
CA ILE A 105 -11.73 2.42 -24.64
C ILE A 105 -12.55 3.33 -25.56
N CYS A 106 -13.79 3.66 -25.20
CA CYS A 106 -14.67 4.51 -26.02
C CYS A 106 -14.79 5.95 -25.54
N GLY A 107 -14.30 6.27 -24.34
CA GLY A 107 -14.31 7.64 -23.78
C GLY A 107 -15.64 8.11 -23.21
N GLU A 108 -16.67 7.25 -23.19
CA GLU A 108 -18.03 7.59 -22.76
C GLU A 108 -18.10 7.84 -21.24
N LYS A 109 -18.64 9.00 -20.82
CA LYS A 109 -18.48 9.56 -19.46
C LYS A 109 -19.69 9.41 -18.53
N ASP A 110 -20.88 9.23 -19.09
CA ASP A 110 -22.15 9.22 -18.35
C ASP A 110 -22.77 7.81 -18.25
N ILE A 111 -21.92 6.79 -18.04
CA ILE A 111 -22.35 5.39 -17.95
C ILE A 111 -21.68 4.72 -16.75
N SER A 112 -22.37 3.75 -16.14
CA SER A 112 -21.78 2.86 -15.12
C SER A 112 -20.54 2.15 -15.66
N LEU A 113 -19.40 2.32 -14.99
CA LEU A 113 -18.14 1.69 -15.40
C LEU A 113 -17.90 0.40 -14.60
N ASP A 114 -17.55 -0.66 -15.33
CA ASP A 114 -17.12 -1.92 -14.79
C ASP A 114 -15.59 -1.98 -14.69
N ARG A 115 -15.09 -2.63 -13.64
CA ARG A 115 -13.66 -2.94 -13.48
C ARG A 115 -13.34 -4.26 -14.15
N ALA A 116 -13.02 -4.20 -15.44
CA ALA A 116 -12.68 -5.36 -16.25
C ALA A 116 -11.23 -5.80 -15.99
N HIS A 117 -11.03 -7.06 -15.61
CA HIS A 117 -9.68 -7.59 -15.42
C HIS A 117 -9.05 -7.96 -16.76
N TRP A 118 -7.81 -7.55 -16.98
CA TRP A 118 -7.04 -7.92 -18.18
C TRP A 118 -6.73 -9.42 -18.17
N LYS A 119 -6.20 -9.91 -17.05
CA LYS A 119 -6.12 -11.32 -16.67
C LYS A 119 -7.08 -11.56 -15.51
N GLU A 120 -7.96 -12.54 -15.65
CA GLU A 120 -8.92 -12.93 -14.60
C GLU A 120 -8.20 -13.31 -13.30
N ASN A 121 -8.78 -12.94 -12.15
CA ASN A 121 -8.22 -13.30 -10.83
C ASN A 121 -8.10 -14.81 -10.63
N VAL A 122 -9.09 -15.59 -11.12
CA VAL A 122 -9.05 -17.06 -11.05
C VAL A 122 -7.88 -17.68 -11.82
N LYS A 123 -7.31 -16.95 -12.80
CA LYS A 123 -6.12 -17.35 -13.57
C LYS A 123 -4.84 -16.71 -13.01
N GLY A 124 -4.87 -16.20 -11.78
CA GLY A 124 -3.74 -15.50 -11.15
C GLY A 124 -3.57 -14.05 -11.60
N GLY A 125 -4.64 -13.43 -12.09
CA GLY A 125 -4.69 -11.98 -12.33
C GLY A 125 -4.54 -11.18 -11.04
N SER A 126 -3.85 -10.04 -11.11
CA SER A 126 -3.68 -9.16 -9.95
C SER A 126 -4.80 -8.11 -9.86
N SER A 127 -5.11 -7.62 -8.67
CA SER A 127 -6.04 -6.48 -8.51
C SER A 127 -5.37 -5.11 -8.70
N ARG A 128 -4.18 -5.07 -9.32
CA ARG A 128 -3.41 -3.83 -9.53
C ARG A 128 -3.87 -3.11 -10.79
N ALA A 129 -3.56 -1.82 -10.89
CA ALA A 129 -4.00 -0.95 -11.99
C ALA A 129 -3.55 -1.44 -13.38
N PHE A 130 -2.36 -2.04 -13.51
CA PHE A 130 -1.88 -2.59 -14.78
C PHE A 130 -2.68 -3.79 -15.30
N ASN A 131 -3.57 -4.36 -14.47
CA ASN A 131 -4.41 -5.50 -14.81
C ASN A 131 -5.91 -5.17 -14.82
N ILE A 132 -6.28 -3.89 -14.68
CA ILE A 132 -7.68 -3.48 -14.59
C ILE A 132 -7.95 -2.32 -15.55
N LEU A 133 -8.98 -2.48 -16.38
CA LEU A 133 -9.54 -1.44 -17.23
C LEU A 133 -10.90 -0.99 -16.67
N ASN A 134 -11.17 0.31 -16.73
CA ASN A 134 -12.51 0.86 -16.45
C ASN A 134 -13.29 0.94 -17.77
N LEU A 135 -14.28 0.07 -17.96
CA LEU A 135 -15.00 -0.07 -19.22
C LEU A 135 -16.50 0.15 -19.05
N CYS A 136 -17.16 0.70 -20.06
CA CYS A 136 -18.62 0.61 -20.13
C CYS A 136 -19.06 -0.84 -20.40
N PRO A 137 -20.31 -1.22 -20.10
CA PRO A 137 -20.77 -2.61 -20.25
C PRO A 137 -20.61 -3.16 -21.68
N ASN A 138 -20.72 -2.30 -22.70
CA ASN A 138 -20.52 -2.71 -24.09
C ASN A 138 -19.05 -3.04 -24.38
N CYS A 139 -18.11 -2.19 -23.96
CA CYS A 139 -16.68 -2.47 -24.14
C CYS A 139 -16.23 -3.66 -23.30
N HIS A 140 -16.79 -3.84 -22.09
CA HIS A 140 -16.50 -4.98 -21.24
C HIS A 140 -16.90 -6.30 -21.91
N ARG A 141 -18.13 -6.42 -22.42
CA ARG A 141 -18.58 -7.62 -23.14
C ARG A 141 -17.75 -7.92 -24.38
N LYS A 142 -17.38 -6.89 -25.15
CA LYS A 142 -16.50 -7.06 -26.33
C LYS A 142 -15.11 -7.53 -25.91
N LEU A 143 -14.60 -6.99 -24.81
CA LEU A 143 -13.31 -7.38 -24.24
C LEU A 143 -13.32 -8.86 -23.80
N ASP A 144 -14.39 -9.33 -23.18
CA ASP A 144 -14.54 -10.74 -22.77
C ASP A 144 -14.64 -11.69 -23.96
N ARG A 145 -15.29 -11.24 -25.04
CA ARG A 145 -15.38 -11.96 -26.32
C ARG A 145 -14.09 -11.92 -27.15
N LYS A 146 -13.01 -11.37 -26.62
CA LYS A 146 -11.72 -11.18 -27.32
C LYS A 146 -11.85 -10.41 -28.63
N ASP A 147 -12.73 -9.41 -28.69
CA ASP A 147 -12.83 -8.51 -29.84
C ASP A 147 -11.45 -7.89 -30.11
N ARG A 148 -10.99 -7.98 -31.37
CA ARG A 148 -9.62 -7.61 -31.74
C ARG A 148 -9.33 -6.13 -31.49
N GLU A 149 -10.25 -5.26 -31.90
CA GLU A 149 -10.10 -3.81 -31.79
C GLU A 149 -10.08 -3.38 -30.33
N ILE A 150 -11.03 -3.88 -29.54
CA ILE A 150 -11.15 -3.57 -28.11
C ILE A 150 -9.95 -4.12 -27.33
N THR A 151 -9.48 -5.32 -27.67
CA THR A 151 -8.28 -5.90 -27.04
C THR A 151 -7.04 -5.06 -27.36
N GLU A 152 -6.85 -4.64 -28.60
CA GLU A 152 -5.70 -3.81 -28.95
C GLU A 152 -5.74 -2.43 -28.27
N LYS A 153 -6.91 -1.78 -28.25
CA LYS A 153 -7.12 -0.53 -27.52
C LYS A 153 -6.84 -0.70 -26.02
N GLY A 154 -7.33 -1.77 -25.41
CA GLY A 154 -7.07 -2.09 -24.01
C GLY A 154 -5.58 -2.28 -23.70
N ARG A 155 -4.83 -2.98 -24.55
CA ARG A 155 -3.36 -3.11 -24.41
C ARG A 155 -2.67 -1.75 -24.40
N ARG A 156 -3.01 -0.89 -25.38
CA ARG A 156 -2.41 0.45 -25.51
C ARG A 156 -2.67 1.28 -24.27
N VAL A 157 -3.89 1.26 -23.74
CA VAL A 157 -4.25 1.97 -22.50
C VAL A 157 -3.42 1.50 -21.31
N LEU A 158 -3.35 0.19 -21.08
CA LEU A 158 -2.60 -0.36 -19.93
C LEU A 158 -1.12 -0.02 -20.02
N LEU A 159 -0.51 -0.20 -21.20
CA LEU A 159 0.90 0.13 -21.43
C LEU A 159 1.16 1.61 -21.23
N PHE A 160 0.33 2.47 -21.83
CA PHE A 160 0.49 3.92 -21.73
C PHE A 160 0.44 4.40 -20.28
N ARG A 161 -0.47 3.85 -19.45
CA ARG A 161 -0.57 4.22 -18.03
C ARG A 161 0.70 3.88 -17.26
N GLU A 162 1.24 2.69 -17.44
CA GLU A 162 2.44 2.27 -16.70
C GLU A 162 3.69 2.99 -17.20
N VAL A 163 3.83 3.20 -18.51
CA VAL A 163 4.90 4.03 -19.07
C VAL A 163 4.81 5.45 -18.53
N LYS A 164 3.62 6.07 -18.53
CA LYS A 164 3.42 7.42 -17.99
C LYS A 164 3.81 7.50 -16.51
N LYS A 165 3.41 6.53 -15.68
CA LYS A 165 3.82 6.47 -14.27
C LYS A 165 5.33 6.39 -14.10
N ILE A 166 5.99 5.61 -14.96
CA ILE A 166 7.45 5.49 -14.94
C ILE A 166 8.10 6.83 -15.29
N PHE A 167 7.60 7.55 -16.29
CA PHE A 167 8.11 8.88 -16.67
C PHE A 167 7.84 9.96 -15.60
N GLU A 168 6.71 9.88 -14.91
CA GLU A 168 6.36 10.79 -13.81
C GLU A 168 7.19 10.52 -12.54
N ASN A 169 7.64 9.28 -12.37
CA ASN A 169 8.62 8.92 -11.35
C ASN A 169 10.05 9.21 -11.86
N LYS A 170 11.00 9.48 -10.97
CA LYS A 170 12.40 9.61 -11.39
C LYS A 170 12.89 8.26 -11.95
N ILE A 171 13.42 8.28 -13.17
CA ILE A 171 14.01 7.10 -13.82
C ILE A 171 15.21 6.63 -12.98
N THR A 172 15.17 5.36 -12.59
CA THR A 172 16.24 4.65 -11.87
C THR A 172 16.85 3.59 -12.77
N GLU A 173 17.97 2.99 -12.35
CA GLU A 173 18.60 1.86 -13.06
C GLU A 173 17.71 0.61 -13.15
N GLU A 174 16.75 0.44 -12.22
CA GLU A 174 15.82 -0.70 -12.19
C GLU A 174 14.61 -0.53 -13.13
N THR A 175 14.36 0.70 -13.59
CA THR A 175 13.19 1.06 -14.40
C THR A 175 13.02 0.24 -15.70
N PRO A 176 14.08 -0.06 -16.48
CA PRO A 176 13.95 -0.87 -17.69
C PRO A 176 13.42 -2.28 -17.42
N GLN A 177 13.85 -2.90 -16.32
CA GLN A 177 13.45 -4.27 -15.96
C GLN A 177 11.98 -4.31 -15.49
N GLU A 178 11.55 -3.30 -14.74
CA GLU A 178 10.15 -3.17 -14.33
C GLU A 178 9.23 -2.99 -15.55
N LEU A 179 9.63 -2.15 -16.51
CA LEU A 179 8.86 -1.94 -17.74
C LEU A 179 8.74 -3.22 -18.58
N LEU A 180 9.85 -3.95 -18.74
CA LEU A 180 9.85 -5.24 -19.46
C LEU A 180 8.87 -6.23 -18.82
N SER A 181 8.91 -6.37 -17.49
CA SER A 181 8.00 -7.26 -16.75
C SER A 181 6.52 -6.90 -16.97
N ILE A 182 6.20 -5.60 -16.99
CA ILE A 182 4.84 -5.11 -17.26
C ILE A 182 4.42 -5.40 -18.69
N CYS A 183 5.30 -5.13 -19.67
CA CYS A 183 5.05 -5.40 -21.08
C CYS A 183 4.79 -6.89 -21.32
N GLU A 184 5.63 -7.77 -20.78
CA GLU A 184 5.45 -9.22 -20.86
C GLU A 184 4.10 -9.65 -20.28
N HIS A 185 3.70 -9.08 -19.14
CA HIS A 185 2.42 -9.38 -18.52
C HIS A 185 1.22 -8.96 -19.39
N ILE A 186 1.27 -7.77 -19.99
CA ILE A 186 0.16 -7.26 -20.82
C ILE A 186 0.07 -8.02 -22.15
N ILE A 187 1.21 -8.32 -22.78
CA ILE A 187 1.29 -8.99 -24.08
C ILE A 187 0.94 -10.47 -23.96
N SER A 188 1.49 -11.18 -22.97
CA SER A 188 1.39 -12.64 -22.89
C SER A 188 0.03 -13.14 -22.41
N ASN A 189 -0.66 -12.40 -21.54
CA ASN A 189 -1.87 -12.89 -20.87
C ASN A 189 -3.17 -12.75 -21.68
N ARG A 190 -3.11 -12.27 -22.93
CA ARG A 190 -4.27 -12.18 -23.84
C ARG A 190 -3.93 -12.56 -25.29
N LYS A 191 -3.02 -13.50 -25.50
CA LYS A 191 -2.75 -14.03 -26.86
C LYS A 191 -4.05 -14.53 -27.50
N PHE A 192 -4.19 -14.24 -28.79
CA PHE A 192 -5.24 -14.81 -29.63
C PHE A 192 -4.80 -16.25 -29.94
N GLU A 193 -5.41 -17.20 -29.23
CA GLU A 193 -5.63 -18.55 -29.75
C GLU A 193 -7.09 -18.62 -30.19
#